data_AF-A0A6G3XNL6-F1
#
_entry.id   AF-A0A6G3XNL6-F1
#
_cell.length_a   1.000
_cell.length_b   1.000
_cell.length_c   1.000
_cell.angle_alpha   90.00
_cell.angle_beta   90.00
_cell.angle_gamma   90.00
#
_symmetry.space_group_name_H-M   'P 1'
#
loop_
_entity.id
_entity.type
_entity.pdbx_description
1 polymer ?
#
loop_
_entity_poly.entity_id
_entity_poly.type
_entity_poly.pdbx_seq_one_letter_code
_entity_poly.pdbx_strand_id
1 'polypeptide(L)' 'ALLRREHVTVLNQTPSAFHQLADVLLGSSEKIELALRTVVFGGEALDPGRLTGWFERYGDDAPELVNMYG' A
#
# COMPACT_ATOMS: atom_id res chain seq x y z
N ALA A 1 -11.26 0.68 6.97
CA ALA A 1 -11.67 0.35 8.36
C ALA A 1 -10.96 -0.89 8.91
N LEU A 2 -10.90 -2.01 8.18
CA LEU A 2 -10.32 -3.27 8.67
C LEU A 2 -8.82 -3.18 9.00
N LEU A 3 -7.98 -2.73 8.06
CA LEU A 3 -6.51 -2.67 8.25
C LEU A 3 -6.10 -1.90 9.52
N ARG A 4 -6.76 -0.76 9.77
CA ARG A 4 -6.55 0.05 10.98
C ARG A 4 -7.05 -0.66 12.24
N ARG A 5 -8.24 -1.26 12.20
CA ARG A 5 -8.83 -1.95 13.37
C ARG A 5 -7.99 -3.14 13.80
N GLU A 6 -7.56 -3.94 12.83
CA GLU A 6 -6.77 -5.15 13.09
C GLU A 6 -5.27 -4.87 13.24
N HIS A 7 -4.85 -3.60 13.20
CA HIS A 7 -3.44 -3.19 13.29
C HIS A 7 -2.53 -4.02 12.37
N VAL A 8 -2.96 -4.19 11.11
CA VAL A 8 -2.21 -4.98 10.14
C VAL A 8 -0.85 -4.34 9.93
N THR A 9 0.20 -5.14 10.14
CA THR A 9 1.61 -4.70 9.98
C THR A 9 2.24 -5.23 8.70
N VAL A 10 1.78 -6.38 8.20
CA VAL A 10 2.23 -6.97 6.93
C VAL A 10 1.00 -7.26 6.08
N LEU A 11 0.99 -6.75 4.85
CA LEU A 11 -0.10 -6.90 3.90
C LEU A 11 0.42 -7.56 2.61
N ASN A 12 -0.16 -8.71 2.25
CA ASN A 12 0.16 -9.40 0.99
C ASN A 12 -0.96 -9.14 -0.01
N GLN A 13 -0.64 -8.59 -1.18
CA GLN A 13 -1.62 -8.21 -2.21
C GLN A 13 -1.08 -8.43 -3.62
N THR A 14 -1.99 -8.53 -4.59
CA THR A 14 -1.61 -8.27 -5.97
C THR A 14 -1.47 -6.76 -6.19
N PRO A 15 -0.63 -6.31 -7.13
CA PRO A 15 -0.57 -4.91 -7.55
C PRO A 15 -1.95 -4.28 -7.79
N SER A 16 -2.83 -4.96 -8.54
CA SER A 16 -4.19 -4.48 -8.82
C SER A 16 -5.02 -4.21 -7.56
N ALA A 17 -4.98 -5.10 -6.58
CA ALA A 17 -5.72 -4.95 -5.33
C ALA A 17 -5.13 -3.83 -4.45
N PHE A 18 -3.80 -3.70 -4.41
CA PHE A 18 -3.17 -2.59 -3.71
C PHE A 18 -3.49 -1.23 -4.35
N HIS A 19 -3.53 -1.13 -5.68
CA HIS A 19 -3.90 0.12 -6.32
C HIS A 19 -5.33 0.56 -5.97
N GLN A 20 -6.29 -0.37 -5.93
CA GLN A 20 -7.65 -0.05 -5.49
C GLN A 20 -7.68 0.43 -4.03
N LEU A 21 -6.89 -0.19 -3.16
CA LEU A 21 -6.74 0.25 -1.78
C LEU A 21 -6.11 1.65 -1.70
N ALA A 22 -5.03 1.88 -2.44
CA ALA A 22 -4.33 3.15 -2.49
C ALA A 22 -5.25 4.26 -3.00
N ASP A 23 -6.02 4.04 -4.06
CA ASP A 23 -6.97 5.03 -4.60
C ASP A 23 -7.98 5.49 -3.54
N VAL A 24 -8.51 4.57 -2.72
CA VAL A 24 -9.42 4.90 -1.60
C VAL A 24 -8.70 5.71 -0.52
N LEU A 25 -7.47 5.36 -0.19
CA LEU A 25 -6.67 6.06 0.83
C LEU A 25 -6.22 7.45 0.37
N LEU A 26 -5.87 7.58 -0.91
CA LEU A 26 -5.43 8.84 -1.54
C LEU A 26 -6.61 9.78 -1.82
N GLY A 27 -7.80 9.24 -2.05
CA GLY A 27 -9.03 10.02 -2.22
C GLY A 27 -9.60 10.61 -0.92
N SER A 28 -9.08 10.21 0.25
CA SER A 28 -9.47 10.81 1.53
C SER A 28 -8.85 12.19 1.72
N SER A 29 -9.61 13.13 2.28
CA SER A 29 -9.12 14.46 2.65
C SER A 29 -8.06 14.41 3.75
N GLU A 30 -8.15 13.40 4.62
CA GLU A 30 -7.21 13.19 5.73
C GLU A 30 -6.32 11.97 5.46
N LYS A 31 -5.08 12.03 5.93
CA LYS A 31 -4.18 10.88 5.91
C LYS A 31 -4.72 9.82 6.89
N ILE A 32 -5.04 8.64 6.37
CA ILE A 32 -5.50 7.53 7.21
C ILE A 32 -4.28 6.84 7.80
N GLU A 33 -4.11 6.94 9.12
CA GLU A 33 -3.03 6.24 9.83
C GLU A 33 -3.19 4.72 9.73
N LEU A 34 -2.12 4.05 9.29
CA LEU A 34 -2.02 2.61 9.12
C LEU A 34 -0.82 2.09 9.92
N ALA A 35 -0.96 0.91 10.53
CA ALA A 35 0.13 0.24 11.22
C ALA A 35 1.06 -0.56 10.27
N LEU A 36 0.91 -0.36 8.95
CA LEU A 36 1.62 -1.11 7.93
C LEU A 36 3.11 -0.81 8.00
N ARG A 37 3.90 -1.89 8.01
CA ARG A 37 5.37 -1.87 7.96
C ARG A 37 5.86 -2.38 6.61
N THR A 38 5.15 -3.35 6.05
CA THR A 38 5.51 -3.97 4.77
C THR A 38 4.26 -4.30 3.97
N VAL A 39 4.31 -4.00 2.67
CA VAL A 39 3.37 -4.50 1.67
C VAL A 39 4.14 -5.37 0.70
N VAL A 40 3.72 -6.61 0.53
CA VAL A 40 4.33 -7.56 -0.40
C VAL A 40 3.43 -7.71 -1.61
N PHE A 41 3.97 -7.43 -2.79
CA PHE A 41 3.31 -7.63 -4.08
C PHE A 41 3.67 -8.98 -4.66
N GLY A 42 2.69 -9.67 -5.23
CA GLY A 42 2.89 -10.89 -6.00
C GLY A 42 1.74 -11.20 -6.95
N GLY A 43 1.97 -12.11 -7.90
CA GLY A 43 0.95 -12.61 -8.83
C GLY A 43 0.67 -11.74 -10.06
N GLU A 44 1.14 -10.48 -10.10
CA GLU A 44 1.04 -9.60 -11.27
C GLU A 44 2.30 -8.73 -11.40
N ALA A 45 2.49 -8.14 -12.58
CA ALA A 45 3.55 -7.17 -12.79
C ALA A 45 3.25 -5.87 -12.02
N LEU A 46 4.21 -5.41 -11.23
CA LEU A 46 4.14 -4.13 -10.54
C LEU A 46 4.49 -2.99 -11.51
N ASP A 47 3.67 -1.94 -11.54
CA ASP A 47 3.97 -0.67 -12.22
C ASP A 47 4.41 0.37 -11.17
N PRO A 48 5.72 0.71 -11.10
CA PRO A 48 6.23 1.70 -10.15
C PRO A 48 5.62 3.10 -10.34
N GLY A 49 5.20 3.46 -11.56
CA GLY A 49 4.61 4.77 -11.84
C GLY A 49 3.30 5.00 -11.09
N ARG A 50 2.59 3.92 -10.72
CA ARG A 50 1.36 3.97 -9.93
C ARG A 50 1.59 4.06 -8.43
N LEU A 51 2.84 4.00 -7.97
CA LEU A 51 3.19 4.14 -6.55
C LEU A 51 3.53 5.58 -6.16
N THR A 52 3.72 6.50 -7.11
CA THR A 52 4.10 7.89 -6.86
C THR A 52 3.18 8.57 -5.84
N GLY A 53 1.86 8.50 -6.04
CA GLY A 53 0.90 9.11 -5.11
C GLY A 53 0.92 8.50 -3.70
N TRP A 54 1.29 7.22 -3.59
CA TRP A 54 1.50 6.59 -2.29
C TRP A 54 2.68 7.22 -1.55
N PHE A 55 3.84 7.31 -2.20
CA PHE A 55 5.03 7.91 -1.61
C PHE A 55 4.83 9.39 -1.26
N GLU A 56 4.11 10.15 -2.09
CA GLU A 56 3.76 11.54 -1.79
C GLU A 56 2.92 11.70 -0.50
N ARG A 57 2.02 10.76 -0.22
CA ARG A 57 1.14 10.82 0.97
C ARG A 57 1.73 10.16 2.21
N TYR A 58 2.37 9.00 2.06
CA TYR A 58 2.85 8.18 3.18
C TYR A 58 4.36 8.29 3.43
N GLY A 59 5.13 8.81 2.47
CA GLY A 59 6.58 8.81 2.51
C GLY A 59 7.17 7.46 2.10
N ASP A 60 8.50 7.37 2.20
CA ASP A 60 9.30 6.16 1.94
C ASP A 60 9.78 5.46 3.22
N ASP A 61 9.53 6.04 4.41
CA ASP A 61 9.87 5.44 5.71
C ASP A 61 9.05 4.18 6.02
N ALA A 62 7.73 4.23 5.79
CA ALA A 62 6.83 3.10 6.00
C ALA A 62 5.49 3.28 5.24
N PRO A 63 4.91 2.18 4.72
CA PRO A 63 5.44 0.83 4.68
C PRO A 63 6.45 0.61 3.56
N GLU A 64 7.38 -0.33 3.77
CA GLU A 64 8.23 -0.87 2.70
C GLU A 64 7.37 -1.58 1.65
N LEU A 65 7.55 -1.21 0.39
CA LEU A 65 6.84 -1.78 -0.75
C LEU A 65 7.74 -2.82 -1.44
N VAL A 66 7.50 -4.10 -1.16
CA VAL A 66 8.32 -5.22 -1.61
C VAL A 66 7.66 -5.91 -2.79
N ASN A 67 8.33 -5.90 -3.95
CA ASN A 67 7.89 -6.68 -5.11
C ASN A 67 8.51 -8.09 -5.07
N MET A 68 7.72 -9.10 -4.75
CA MET A 68 8.14 -10.49 -4.92
C MET A 68 7.89 -10.91 -6.36
N TYR A 69 8.89 -10.65 -7.21
CA TYR A 69 8.93 -11.24 -8.54
C TYR A 69 9.31 -12.72 -8.42
N GLY A 70 8.49 -13.59 -8.99
CA GLY A 70 8.73 -15.02 -9.18
C GLY A 70 8.67 -15.36 -10.66
#